data_AF-A0A6N7ZIV1-F1
#
_entry.id   AF-A0A6N7ZIV1-F1
#
_cell.length_a   1.000
_cell.length_b   1.000
_cell.length_c   1.000
_cell.angle_alpha   90.00
_cell.angle_beta   90.00
_cell.angle_gamma   90.00
#
_symmetry.space_group_name_H-M   'P 1'
#
loop_
_entity.id
_entity.type
_entity.pdbx_description
1 polymer ?
#
loop_
_entity_poly.entity_id
_entity_poly.type
_entity_poly.pdbx_seq_one_letter_code
_entity_poly.pdbx_strand_id
1 'polypeptide(L)'
;MRRWARDEHALTGLTRPGDIVDAIDAGNYTRTNELLLALIRLFQNGQQLAGRTVLQAMLPKLTRMANAARDDKVSPIGAGHDSHEDGRHIVIAEFWDVMAHYPVERRATRVAANLALDTLHRSTAQKDRGKLQEIPIAPDDLCSTTSAIATRPAPTSLCSARTRPTRATCARSPRSPTCSRSSTGAWPGT
;
A
#
# COMPACT_ATOMS: atom_id res chain seq x y z
N MET A 1 8.99 -10.31 9.14
CA MET A 1 9.68 -9.68 10.28
C MET A 1 11.13 -10.13 10.45
N ARG A 2 11.46 -11.42 10.62
CA ARG A 2 12.87 -11.87 10.75
C ARG A 2 13.79 -11.45 9.59
N ARG A 3 13.26 -11.39 8.37
CA ARG A 3 13.97 -10.85 7.19
C ARG A 3 14.27 -9.35 7.34
N TRP A 4 13.29 -8.55 7.77
CA TRP A 4 13.45 -7.12 7.96
C TRP A 4 14.48 -6.79 9.03
N ALA A 5 14.48 -7.53 10.14
CA ALA A 5 15.47 -7.37 11.20
C ALA A 5 16.91 -7.74 10.76
N ARG A 6 17.06 -8.56 9.71
CA ARG A 6 18.36 -8.88 9.12
C ARG A 6 18.84 -7.76 8.20
N ASP A 7 17.93 -7.19 7.43
CA ASP A 7 18.25 -6.11 6.48
C ASP A 7 18.44 -4.77 7.21
N GLU A 8 17.69 -4.52 8.28
CA GLU A 8 17.70 -3.29 9.06
C GLU A 8 17.75 -3.59 10.56
N HIS A 9 18.91 -3.36 11.18
CA HIS A 9 19.14 -3.62 12.60
C HIS A 9 18.18 -2.85 13.54
N ALA A 10 17.67 -1.70 13.11
CA ALA A 10 16.73 -0.91 13.87
C ALA A 10 15.44 -1.69 14.22
N LEU A 11 15.08 -2.69 13.42
CA LEU A 11 13.87 -3.51 13.59
C LEU A 11 14.11 -4.78 14.43
N THR A 12 15.32 -4.95 14.98
CA THR A 12 15.63 -6.11 15.83
C THR A 12 14.73 -6.14 17.07
N GLY A 13 14.17 -7.32 17.38
CA GLY A 13 13.29 -7.52 18.53
C GLY A 13 11.81 -7.20 18.26
N LEU A 14 11.47 -6.51 17.17
CA LEU A 14 10.09 -6.25 16.77
C LEU A 14 9.58 -7.41 15.91
N THR A 15 8.56 -8.11 16.40
CA THR A 15 8.12 -9.39 15.82
C THR A 15 6.88 -9.26 14.96
N ARG A 16 6.10 -8.20 15.14
CA ARG A 16 4.88 -7.88 14.40
C ARG A 16 4.93 -6.44 13.89
N PRO A 17 4.24 -6.13 12.78
CA PRO A 17 4.10 -4.75 12.31
C PRO A 17 3.47 -3.81 13.35
N GLY A 18 2.51 -4.33 14.15
CA GLY A 18 1.89 -3.59 15.26
C GLY A 18 2.91 -3.11 16.29
N ASP A 19 3.85 -3.98 16.69
CA ASP A 19 4.94 -3.62 17.62
C ASP A 19 5.76 -2.42 17.12
N ILE A 20 5.91 -2.26 15.79
CA ILE A 20 6.62 -1.12 15.21
C ILE A 20 5.79 0.16 15.30
N VAL A 21 4.48 0.07 15.04
CA VAL A 21 3.56 1.21 15.17
C VAL A 21 3.53 1.68 16.63
N ASP A 22 3.38 0.74 17.57
CA ASP A 22 3.38 1.03 19.00
C ASP A 22 4.71 1.68 19.44
N ALA A 23 5.84 1.19 18.91
CA ALA A 23 7.15 1.77 19.19
C ALA A 23 7.36 3.16 18.58
N ILE A 24 6.74 3.46 17.44
CA ILE A 24 6.76 4.80 16.82
C ILE A 24 5.93 5.77 17.67
N ASP A 25 4.77 5.33 18.14
CA ASP A 25 3.84 6.14 18.93
C ASP A 25 4.35 6.40 20.36
N ALA A 26 4.99 5.43 21.00
CA ALA A 26 5.58 5.55 22.34
C ALA A 26 7.02 6.10 22.35
N GLY A 27 7.67 6.16 21.18
CA GLY A 27 9.10 6.43 21.05
C GLY A 27 9.48 7.90 21.18
N ASN A 28 10.77 8.14 21.46
CA ASN A 28 11.38 9.46 21.31
C ASN A 28 11.72 9.76 19.84
N TYR A 29 11.97 11.03 19.51
CA TYR A 29 12.23 11.44 18.13
C TYR A 29 13.38 10.68 17.44
N THR A 30 14.45 10.32 18.15
CA THR A 30 15.59 9.59 17.58
C THR A 30 15.16 8.19 17.17
N ARG A 31 14.54 7.44 18.08
CA ARG A 31 14.07 6.08 17.82
C ARG A 31 13.01 6.05 16.72
N THR A 32 12.08 7.00 16.74
CA THR A 32 11.06 7.13 15.69
C THR A 32 11.69 7.41 14.33
N ASN A 33 12.69 8.30 14.23
CA ASN A 33 13.35 8.58 12.96
C ASN A 33 14.09 7.34 12.43
N GLU A 34 14.78 6.58 13.27
CA GLU A 34 15.46 5.33 12.87
C GLU A 34 14.48 4.31 12.31
N LEU A 35 13.36 4.06 13.02
CA LEU A 35 12.34 3.11 12.61
C LEU A 35 11.71 3.53 11.27
N LEU A 36 11.37 4.82 11.12
CA LEU A 36 10.80 5.32 9.87
C LEU A 36 11.78 5.22 8.70
N LEU A 37 13.05 5.57 8.89
CA LEU A 37 14.05 5.46 7.83
C LEU A 37 14.26 4.00 7.39
N ALA A 38 14.35 3.07 8.34
CA ALA A 38 14.45 1.65 8.04
C ALA A 38 13.24 1.16 7.23
N LEU A 39 12.03 1.54 7.62
CA LEU A 39 10.82 1.15 6.89
C LEU A 39 10.74 1.77 5.49
N ILE A 40 11.16 3.03 5.32
CA ILE A 40 11.20 3.70 4.02
C ILE A 40 12.19 3.01 3.08
N ARG A 41 13.38 2.64 3.56
CA ARG A 41 14.36 1.88 2.76
C ARG A 41 13.81 0.52 2.34
N LEU A 42 13.16 -0.20 3.26
CA LEU A 42 12.51 -1.48 2.93
C LEU A 42 11.41 -1.30 1.88
N PHE A 43 10.61 -0.23 2.00
CA PHE A 43 9.58 0.10 1.02
C PHE A 43 10.16 0.42 -0.36
N GLN A 44 11.20 1.24 -0.44
CA GLN A 44 11.92 1.56 -1.69
C GLN A 44 12.56 0.31 -2.31
N ASN A 45 12.96 -0.68 -1.50
CA ASN A 45 13.40 -2.00 -1.93
C ASN A 45 12.25 -2.96 -2.34
N GLY A 46 11.03 -2.45 -2.51
CA GLY A 46 9.86 -3.20 -3.00
C GLY A 46 9.02 -3.88 -1.93
N GLN A 47 9.32 -3.68 -0.64
CA GLN A 47 8.59 -4.34 0.45
C GLN A 47 7.33 -3.55 0.83
N GLN A 48 6.24 -3.81 0.09
CA GLN A 48 4.97 -3.08 0.19
C GLN A 48 4.35 -3.05 1.59
N LEU A 49 4.56 -4.09 2.40
CA LEU A 49 4.06 -4.11 3.77
C LEU A 49 4.73 -3.03 4.64
N ALA A 50 6.00 -2.70 4.40
CA ALA A 50 6.70 -1.65 5.15
C ALA A 50 6.06 -0.28 4.90
N GLY A 51 5.74 0.04 3.64
CA GLY A 51 5.02 1.26 3.29
C GLY A 51 3.65 1.35 3.96
N ARG A 52 2.92 0.23 4.05
CA ARG A 52 1.64 0.18 4.78
C ARG A 52 1.81 0.43 6.28
N THR A 53 2.85 -0.13 6.90
CA THR A 53 3.14 0.09 8.32
C THR A 53 3.49 1.56 8.59
N VAL A 54 4.28 2.20 7.73
CA VAL A 54 4.57 3.64 7.83
C VAL A 54 3.30 4.47 7.69
N LEU A 55 2.45 4.16 6.69
CA LEU A 55 1.16 4.84 6.52
C LEU A 55 0.31 4.73 7.78
N GLN A 56 0.15 3.51 8.33
CA GLN A 56 -0.64 3.28 9.55
C GLN A 56 -0.13 4.10 10.74
N ALA A 57 1.18 4.13 10.98
CA ALA A 57 1.78 4.94 12.04
C ALA A 57 1.62 6.45 11.80
N MET A 58 1.57 6.89 10.53
CA MET A 58 1.50 8.30 10.15
C MET A 58 0.07 8.84 10.01
N LEU A 59 -0.95 7.98 9.88
CA LEU A 59 -2.36 8.37 9.69
C LEU A 59 -2.86 9.39 10.73
N PRO A 60 -2.61 9.23 12.04
CA PRO A 60 -3.07 10.22 13.03
C PRO A 60 -2.46 11.60 12.79
N LYS A 61 -1.18 11.66 12.41
CA LYS A 61 -0.47 12.91 12.16
C LYS A 61 -0.92 13.60 10.88
N LEU A 62 -1.09 12.83 9.80
CA LEU A 62 -1.60 13.35 8.54
C LEU A 62 -3.02 13.91 8.70
N THR A 63 -3.88 13.22 9.44
CA THR A 63 -5.26 13.66 9.71
C THR A 63 -5.29 14.96 10.50
N ARG A 64 -4.46 15.10 11.55
CA ARG A 64 -4.35 16.34 12.34
C ARG A 64 -3.88 17.52 11.49
N MET A 65 -2.83 17.34 10.67
CA MET A 65 -2.32 18.41 9.81
C MET A 65 -3.30 18.78 8.69
N ALA A 66 -3.96 17.79 8.08
CA ALA A 66 -4.96 18.03 7.05
C ALA A 66 -6.19 18.77 7.60
N ASN A 67 -6.57 18.53 8.85
CA ASN A 67 -7.65 19.27 9.50
C ASN A 67 -7.22 20.70 9.86
N ALA A 68 -6.05 20.88 10.48
CA ALA A 68 -5.53 22.21 10.81
C ALA A 68 -5.39 23.12 9.58
N ALA A 69 -4.92 22.58 8.44
CA ALA A 69 -4.80 23.35 7.20
C ALA A 69 -6.15 23.73 6.55
N ARG A 70 -7.27 23.11 6.98
CA ARG A 70 -8.62 23.47 6.52
C ARG A 70 -9.19 24.64 7.33
N ASP A 71 -8.92 24.69 8.63
CA ASP A 71 -9.48 25.73 9.51
C ASP A 71 -8.96 27.13 9.13
N ASP A 72 -7.75 27.22 8.56
CA ASP A 72 -7.16 28.48 8.06
C ASP A 72 -7.75 28.96 6.72
N LYS A 73 -8.47 28.10 5.98
CA LYS A 73 -9.10 28.45 4.70
C LYS A 73 -10.60 28.26 4.82
N VAL A 74 -11.33 29.36 5.05
CA VAL A 74 -12.80 29.41 4.99
C VAL A 74 -13.27 28.70 3.72
N SER A 75 -13.73 27.46 3.88
CA SER A 75 -14.24 26.68 2.76
C SER A 75 -15.53 27.35 2.28
N PRO A 76 -15.73 27.55 0.97
CA PRO A 76 -16.98 28.11 0.46
C PRO A 76 -18.16 27.28 0.97
N ILE A 77 -19.17 27.97 1.51
CA ILE A 77 -20.43 27.39 1.96
C ILE A 77 -21.00 26.56 0.80
N GLY A 78 -20.90 25.23 0.87
CA GLY A 78 -21.37 24.32 -0.19
C GLY A 78 -20.46 23.13 -0.54
N ALA A 79 -19.24 23.03 -0.01
CA ALA A 79 -18.42 21.83 -0.21
C ALA A 79 -19.08 20.61 0.48
N GLY A 80 -19.73 19.75 -0.31
CA GLY A 80 -20.44 18.57 0.16
C GLY A 80 -19.52 17.50 0.76
N HIS A 81 -20.15 16.52 1.42
CA HIS A 81 -19.51 15.35 2.05
C HIS A 81 -18.50 14.64 1.13
N ASP A 82 -18.78 14.58 -0.17
CA ASP A 82 -17.96 13.88 -1.18
C ASP A 82 -16.56 14.51 -1.34
N SER A 83 -16.45 15.84 -1.22
CA SER A 83 -15.15 16.55 -1.28
C SER A 83 -14.20 16.15 -0.13
N HIS A 84 -14.75 15.72 1.01
CA HIS A 84 -13.94 15.28 2.15
C HIS A 84 -13.32 13.90 1.94
N GLU A 85 -14.05 12.99 1.29
CA GLU A 85 -13.58 11.64 0.98
C GLU A 85 -12.51 11.69 -0.11
N ASP A 86 -12.75 12.44 -1.20
CA ASP A 86 -11.78 12.67 -2.27
C ASP A 86 -10.48 13.26 -1.74
N GLY A 87 -10.58 14.22 -0.82
CA GLY A 87 -9.42 14.82 -0.18
C GLY A 87 -8.55 13.84 0.61
N ARG A 88 -9.12 12.76 1.18
CA ARG A 88 -8.37 11.73 1.91
C ARG A 88 -7.64 10.80 0.94
N HIS A 89 -8.29 10.40 -0.15
CA HIS A 89 -7.66 9.57 -1.18
C HIS A 89 -6.48 10.25 -1.83
N ILE A 90 -6.59 11.55 -2.14
CA ILE A 90 -5.49 12.37 -2.66
C ILE A 90 -4.32 12.38 -1.68
N VAL A 91 -4.58 12.64 -0.39
CA VAL A 91 -3.50 12.66 0.63
C VAL A 91 -2.79 11.31 0.74
N ILE A 92 -3.52 10.19 0.70
CA ILE A 92 -2.92 8.85 0.76
C ILE A 92 -2.09 8.57 -0.50
N ALA A 93 -2.59 8.94 -1.68
CA ALA A 93 -1.85 8.77 -2.94
C ALA A 93 -0.55 9.59 -2.94
N GLU A 94 -0.62 10.86 -2.56
CA GLU A 94 0.55 11.73 -2.45
C GLU A 94 1.54 11.23 -1.41
N PHE A 95 1.05 10.72 -0.27
CA PHE A 95 1.91 10.16 0.76
C PHE A 95 2.72 8.97 0.24
N TRP A 96 2.09 8.11 -0.57
CA TRP A 96 2.76 6.97 -1.20
C TRP A 96 3.89 7.41 -2.13
N ASP A 97 3.63 8.44 -2.95
CA ASP A 97 4.64 8.98 -3.86
C ASP A 97 5.79 9.70 -3.12
N VAL A 98 5.47 10.44 -2.06
CA VAL A 98 6.47 11.08 -1.18
C VAL A 98 7.39 10.02 -0.54
N MET A 99 6.83 8.92 -0.04
CA MET A 99 7.64 7.82 0.52
C MET A 99 8.56 7.18 -0.53
N ALA A 100 8.06 7.00 -1.76
CA ALA A 100 8.83 6.38 -2.84
C ALA A 100 10.06 7.22 -3.22
N HIS A 101 9.95 8.54 -3.13
CA HIS A 101 11.01 9.48 -3.51
C HIS A 101 11.73 10.14 -2.32
N TYR A 102 11.51 9.66 -1.09
CA TYR A 102 12.08 10.28 0.10
C TYR A 102 13.61 10.09 0.17
N PRO A 103 14.41 11.17 0.27
CA PRO A 103 15.87 11.08 0.30
C PRO A 103 16.37 10.69 1.70
N VAL A 104 16.43 9.38 1.98
CA VAL A 104 16.77 8.81 3.29
C VAL A 104 18.14 9.24 3.84
N GLU A 105 19.13 9.49 2.99
CA GLU A 105 20.47 9.88 3.41
C GLU A 105 20.56 11.38 3.74
N ARG A 106 19.83 12.23 3.00
CA ARG A 106 19.89 13.68 3.14
C ARG A 106 19.00 14.21 4.27
N ARG A 107 17.87 13.54 4.54
CA ARG A 107 16.84 13.98 5.51
C ARG A 107 16.62 12.93 6.61
N ALA A 108 17.65 12.67 7.40
CA ALA A 108 17.60 11.67 8.47
C ALA A 108 16.90 12.13 9.76
N THR A 109 16.67 13.43 9.93
CA THR A 109 16.05 14.00 11.14
C THR A 109 14.63 14.49 10.87
N ARG A 110 13.76 14.41 11.89
CA ARG A 110 12.35 14.87 11.82
C ARG A 110 11.56 14.22 10.68
N VAL A 111 11.82 12.95 10.42
CA VAL A 111 11.34 12.20 9.25
C VAL A 111 9.81 12.26 9.15
N ALA A 112 9.12 11.97 10.24
CA ALA A 112 7.66 12.07 10.30
C ALA A 112 7.13 13.48 9.98
N ALA A 113 7.82 14.54 10.41
CA ALA A 113 7.37 15.91 10.14
C ALA A 113 7.59 16.27 8.66
N ASN A 114 8.75 15.92 8.12
CA ASN A 114 9.08 16.17 6.72
C ASN A 114 8.12 15.42 5.79
N LEU A 115 7.87 14.13 6.03
CA LEU A 115 6.89 13.35 5.25
C LEU A 115 5.50 13.99 5.26
N ALA A 116 5.03 14.42 6.44
CA ALA A 116 3.71 15.02 6.55
C ALA A 116 3.63 16.39 5.86
N LEU A 117 4.66 17.22 5.98
CA LEU A 117 4.74 18.52 5.30
C LEU A 117 4.86 18.37 3.78
N ASP A 118 5.74 17.48 3.30
CA ASP A 118 5.90 17.21 1.86
C ASP A 118 4.58 16.70 1.26
N THR A 119 3.86 15.83 1.97
CA THR A 119 2.53 15.34 1.57
C THR A 119 1.49 16.46 1.58
N LEU A 120 1.48 17.31 2.60
CA LEU A 120 0.54 18.42 2.71
C LEU A 120 0.76 19.43 1.58
N HIS A 121 2.00 19.80 1.29
CA HIS A 121 2.34 20.73 0.21
C HIS A 121 1.90 20.20 -1.16
N ARG A 122 2.11 18.91 -1.44
CA ARG A 122 1.67 18.30 -2.69
C ARG A 122 0.16 18.19 -2.80
N SER A 123 -0.51 17.72 -1.74
CA SER A 123 -1.96 17.56 -1.73
C SER A 123 -2.73 18.89 -1.78
N THR A 124 -2.20 19.96 -1.17
CA THR A 124 -2.78 21.31 -1.28
C THR A 124 -2.59 21.90 -2.68
N ALA A 125 -1.40 21.75 -3.27
CA ALA A 125 -1.15 22.16 -4.66
C ALA A 125 -2.05 21.40 -5.66
N GLN A 126 -2.33 20.12 -5.42
CA GLN A 126 -3.21 19.31 -6.27
C GLN A 126 -4.68 19.74 -6.16
N LYS A 127 -5.13 20.10 -4.95
CA LYS A 127 -6.49 20.67 -4.75
C LYS A 127 -6.66 22.00 -5.46
N ASP A 128 -5.66 22.87 -5.39
CA ASP A 128 -5.71 24.17 -6.08
C ASP A 128 -5.77 23.99 -7.61
N ARG A 129 -5.10 22.96 -8.16
CA ARG A 129 -5.20 22.58 -9.58
C ARG A 129 -6.57 22.00 -9.95
N GLY A 130 -7.11 21.10 -9.13
CA GLY A 130 -8.43 20.49 -9.35
C GLY A 130 -9.56 21.53 -9.30
N LYS A 131 -9.46 22.52 -8.41
CA LYS A 131 -10.40 23.65 -8.32
C LYS A 131 -10.46 24.49 -9.59
N LEU A 132 -9.36 24.57 -10.36
CA LEU A 132 -9.32 25.27 -11.65
C LEU A 132 -9.86 24.41 -12.80
N GLN A 133 -10.08 23.11 -12.60
CA GLN A 133 -10.41 22.14 -13.65
C GLN A 133 -11.84 21.56 -13.57
N GLU A 134 -12.69 22.01 -12.65
CA GLU A 134 -14.14 21.72 -12.74
C GLU A 134 -14.74 22.47 -13.94
N ILE A 135 -14.58 21.90 -15.13
CA ILE A 135 -15.32 22.28 -16.33
C ILE A 135 -16.66 21.55 -16.24
N PRO A 136 -17.80 22.26 -16.10
CA PRO A 136 -19.10 21.61 -16.14
C PRO A 136 -19.26 20.91 -17.49
N ILE A 137 -19.35 19.58 -17.46
CA ILE A 137 -19.71 18.80 -18.65
C ILE A 137 -21.21 19.05 -18.86
N ALA A 138 -21.56 19.67 -19.98
CA ALA A 138 -22.97 19.88 -20.33
C ALA A 138 -23.64 18.50 -20.48
N PRO A 139 -24.89 18.32 -20.03
CA PRO A 139 -25.60 17.04 -20.11
C PRO A 139 -25.75 16.51 -21.54
N ASP A 140 -25.63 17.38 -22.55
CA ASP A 140 -25.63 17.00 -23.97
C ASP A 140 -24.38 16.20 -24.39
N ASP A 141 -23.24 16.36 -23.70
CA ASP A 141 -21.99 15.65 -24.04
C ASP A 141 -21.95 14.19 -23.53
N LEU A 142 -22.78 13.86 -22.53
CA LEU A 142 -22.90 12.49 -22.01
C LEU A 142 -23.65 11.55 -22.97
N CYS A 143 -24.45 12.11 -23.90
CA CYS A 143 -25.27 11.31 -24.80
C CYS A 143 -24.47 10.74 -26.00
N SER A 144 -23.28 11.28 -26.30
CA SER A 144 -22.47 10.84 -27.45
C SER A 144 -21.54 9.67 -27.14
N THR A 145 -21.18 9.44 -25.89
CA THR A 145 -20.13 8.44 -25.55
C THR A 145 -20.68 7.01 -25.45
N THR A 146 -21.97 6.82 -25.17
CA THR A 146 -22.57 5.49 -25.01
C THR A 146 -22.86 4.78 -26.34
N SER A 147 -22.86 5.50 -27.47
CA SER A 147 -23.19 4.91 -28.78
C SER A 147 -22.02 4.23 -29.51
N ALA A 148 -20.78 4.33 -29.03
CA ALA A 148 -19.61 3.79 -29.75
C ALA A 148 -19.23 2.33 -29.40
N ILE A 149 -19.94 1.66 -28.48
CA ILE A 149 -19.65 0.25 -28.10
C ILE A 149 -20.66 -0.76 -28.71
N ALA A 150 -21.62 -0.30 -29.51
CA ALA A 150 -22.62 -1.18 -30.10
C ALA A 150 -22.45 -1.35 -31.61
N THR A 151 -21.40 -2.07 -32.05
CA THR A 151 -21.48 -2.89 -33.28
C THR A 151 -20.49 -4.05 -33.19
N ARG A 152 -20.95 -5.16 -32.62
CA ARG A 152 -20.47 -6.49 -33.00
C ARG A 152 -21.71 -7.36 -33.20
N PRO A 153 -22.05 -7.81 -34.43
CA PRO A 153 -23.14 -8.75 -34.59
C PRO A 153 -22.73 -10.10 -34.00
N ALA A 154 -23.61 -10.64 -33.15
CA ALA A 154 -23.49 -11.96 -32.55
C ALA A 154 -23.85 -13.07 -33.56
N PRO A 155 -23.13 -14.22 -33.56
CA PRO A 155 -23.67 -15.44 -34.14
C PRO A 155 -24.56 -16.18 -33.12
N THR A 156 -25.86 -16.26 -33.43
CA THR A 156 -26.81 -17.30 -32.96
C THR A 156 -26.34 -18.67 -33.53
N SER A 157 -26.45 -19.83 -32.89
CA SER A 157 -27.22 -20.28 -31.72
C SER A 157 -26.65 -21.61 -31.19
N LEU A 158 -26.70 -21.76 -29.85
CA LEU A 158 -27.12 -22.94 -29.06
C LEU A 158 -26.98 -24.36 -29.65
N CYS A 159 -26.31 -25.25 -28.90
CA CYS A 159 -26.95 -26.46 -28.36
C CYS A 159 -26.05 -27.09 -27.28
N SER A 160 -26.61 -27.34 -26.10
CA SER A 160 -25.91 -27.95 -24.97
C SER A 160 -26.27 -29.44 -24.84
N ALA A 161 -25.33 -30.18 -24.24
CA ALA A 161 -25.42 -31.54 -23.68
C ALA A 161 -25.02 -32.73 -24.57
N ARG A 162 -23.83 -33.31 -24.29
CA ARG A 162 -23.75 -34.60 -23.59
C ARG A 162 -22.33 -34.98 -23.21
N THR A 163 -22.17 -35.25 -21.92
CA THR A 163 -21.01 -35.87 -21.29
C THR A 163 -20.93 -37.37 -21.65
N ARG A 164 -19.79 -37.81 -22.16
CA ARG A 164 -19.27 -39.19 -22.00
C ARG A 164 -17.76 -39.18 -22.31
N PRO A 165 -16.93 -39.70 -21.39
CA PRO A 165 -15.76 -40.44 -21.83
C PRO A 165 -15.77 -41.87 -21.27
N THR A 166 -15.74 -42.84 -22.19
CA THR A 166 -15.51 -44.27 -21.96
C THR A 166 -14.00 -44.57 -21.94
N ARG A 167 -13.52 -44.96 -20.75
CA ARG A 167 -12.66 -46.12 -20.41
C ARG A 167 -11.75 -46.75 -21.51
N ALA A 168 -10.43 -46.81 -21.26
CA ALA A 168 -9.57 -48.02 -21.29
C ALA A 168 -8.10 -47.64 -20.95
N THR A 169 -7.52 -48.01 -19.79
CA THR A 169 -6.83 -49.28 -19.42
C THR A 169 -5.57 -49.54 -20.27
N CYS A 170 -4.33 -49.47 -19.78
CA CYS A 170 -3.51 -50.45 -19.02
C CYS A 170 -2.05 -49.86 -19.11
N ALA A 171 -1.06 -50.00 -18.24
CA ALA A 171 -0.57 -51.14 -17.45
C ALA A 171 0.54 -50.60 -16.50
N ARG A 172 0.58 -51.04 -15.22
CA ARG A 172 1.61 -51.93 -14.63
C ARG A 172 2.63 -51.22 -13.70
N SER A 173 2.31 -51.32 -12.41
CA SER A 173 3.20 -51.29 -11.23
C SER A 173 4.32 -52.36 -11.33
N PRO A 174 5.40 -52.43 -10.49
CA PRO A 174 5.35 -52.25 -9.03
C PRO A 174 6.62 -51.76 -8.29
N ARG A 175 6.48 -51.63 -6.95
CA ARG A 175 7.46 -51.82 -5.84
C ARG A 175 8.03 -50.55 -5.14
N SER A 176 7.48 -50.31 -3.95
CA SER A 176 8.15 -49.78 -2.73
C SER A 176 9.19 -50.82 -2.19
N PRO A 177 10.07 -50.58 -1.18
CA PRO A 177 9.77 -49.89 0.09
C PRO A 177 10.92 -49.12 0.82
N THR A 178 10.52 -48.33 1.83
CA THR A 178 11.15 -47.99 3.14
C THR A 178 12.68 -47.89 3.33
N CYS A 179 13.13 -46.80 3.96
CA CYS A 179 13.89 -46.89 5.23
C CYS A 179 14.07 -45.52 5.93
N SER A 180 13.78 -45.53 7.22
CA SER A 180 14.11 -44.56 8.26
C SER A 180 15.61 -44.51 8.58
N ARG A 181 16.16 -43.36 9.01
CA ARG A 181 17.20 -43.35 10.06
C ARG A 181 17.38 -42.00 10.76
N SER A 182 17.42 -42.10 12.09
CA SER A 182 17.88 -41.13 13.08
C SER A 182 19.40 -41.23 13.27
N SER A 183 20.07 -40.12 13.62
CA SER A 183 21.28 -40.07 14.49
C SER A 183 21.65 -38.59 14.72
N THR A 184 21.50 -38.00 15.91
CA THR A 184 22.47 -37.96 17.03
C THR A 184 23.94 -37.84 16.63
N GLY A 185 24.57 -36.75 17.07
CA GLY A 185 26.01 -36.51 17.00
C GLY A 185 26.39 -35.32 17.88
N ALA A 186 26.57 -35.58 19.17
CA ALA A 186 27.32 -34.73 20.10
C ALA A 186 28.81 -35.08 20.01
N TRP A 187 29.70 -34.09 20.11
CA TRP A 187 31.06 -34.24 20.63
C TRP A 187 31.48 -32.96 21.35
N PRO A 188 32.05 -33.06 22.57
CA PRO A 188 32.78 -32.01 23.26
C PRO A 188 34.31 -32.17 23.10
N GLY A 189 35.05 -31.09 23.37
CA GLY A 189 36.51 -31.01 23.50
C GLY A 189 36.90 -29.54 23.36
N THR A 190 37.54 -28.87 24.32
CA THR A 190 38.53 -29.28 25.32
C THR A 190 38.44 -28.35 26.52
#